data_AF-A0A7C6B174-F1
#
_entry.id   AF-A0A7C6B174-F1
#
_cell.length_a   1.000
_cell.length_b   1.000
_cell.length_c   1.000
_cell.angle_alpha   90.00
_cell.angle_beta   90.00
_cell.angle_gamma   90.00
#
_symmetry.space_group_name_H-M   'P 1'
#
loop_
_entity.id
_entity.type
_entity.pdbx_description
1 polymer ?
#
loop_
_entity_poly.entity_id
_entity_poly.type
_entity_poly.pdbx_seq_one_letter_code
_entity_poly.pdbx_strand_id
1 'polypeptide(L)' 'SSATYNPGTGWTTIKDLGGRTWGQWHPFFGSSHPGGMNACMVDGGVRFISFTVNAETFRRLSLTDDGQPVENF' A
#
# COMPACT_ATOMS: atom_id res chain seq x y z
N SER A 1 -5.03 13.02 -9.11
CA SER A 1 -3.69 13.23 -8.53
C SER A 1 -2.89 11.96 -8.74
N SER A 2 -1.82 11.97 -9.56
CA SER A 2 -1.00 10.78 -9.74
C SER A 2 -0.08 10.61 -8.53
N ALA A 3 0.07 9.37 -8.04
CA ALA A 3 1.03 9.08 -6.99
C ALA A 3 2.44 9.16 -7.56
N THR A 4 3.32 9.90 -6.88
CA THR A 4 4.71 10.05 -7.27
C THR A 4 5.44 8.72 -7.07
N TYR A 5 5.75 8.03 -8.17
CA TYR A 5 6.66 6.87 -8.17
C TYR A 5 8.11 7.37 -8.15
N ASN A 6 8.90 6.95 -7.16
CA ASN A 6 10.32 7.28 -7.10
C ASN A 6 11.17 6.01 -6.84
N PRO A 7 11.88 5.47 -7.86
CA PRO A 7 12.48 4.14 -7.85
C PRO A 7 14.00 4.11 -7.65
N GLY A 8 14.51 4.79 -6.63
CA GLY A 8 15.96 4.88 -6.42
C GLY A 8 16.31 4.67 -4.96
N THR A 9 16.54 3.41 -4.59
CA THR A 9 17.28 2.92 -3.40
C THR A 9 17.69 4.01 -2.40
N GLY A 10 16.84 4.27 -1.42
CA GLY A 10 17.06 5.25 -0.37
C GLY A 10 15.74 5.83 0.13
N TRP A 11 15.59 5.91 1.45
CA TRP A 11 14.42 6.44 2.17
C TRP A 11 13.76 7.62 1.43
N THR A 12 12.57 7.40 0.83
CA THR A 12 11.86 8.42 0.05
C THR A 12 11.14 9.38 0.99
N THR A 13 11.83 10.43 1.40
CA THR A 13 11.19 11.57 2.03
C THR A 13 10.51 12.42 0.95
N ILE A 14 9.20 12.23 0.75
CA ILE A 14 8.43 13.06 -0.18
C ILE A 14 8.11 14.39 0.51
N LYS A 15 8.57 15.51 -0.07
CA LYS A 15 8.09 16.85 0.28
C LYS A 15 6.87 17.16 -0.57
N ASP A 16 5.77 17.51 0.09
CA ASP A 16 4.57 18.01 -0.60
C ASP A 16 4.83 19.39 -1.22
N LEU A 17 3.94 19.85 -2.12
CA LEU A 17 3.99 21.16 -2.76
C LEU A 17 4.01 22.32 -1.74
N GLY A 18 3.49 22.11 -0.53
CA GLY A 18 3.58 23.05 0.60
C GLY A 18 4.87 23.00 1.43
N GLY A 19 5.90 22.28 0.99
CA GLY A 19 7.20 22.19 1.67
C GLY A 19 7.20 21.39 2.98
N ARG A 20 6.08 20.73 3.31
CA ARG A 20 5.96 19.85 4.49
C ARG A 20 6.58 18.49 4.19
N THR A 21 7.47 18.09 5.06
CA THR A 21 8.16 16.80 5.02
C THR A 21 7.39 15.83 5.91
N TRP A 22 6.64 14.91 5.31
CA TRP A 22 5.93 13.90 6.10
C TRP A 22 6.93 12.81 6.48
N GLY A 23 7.08 12.61 7.79
CA GLY A 23 7.98 11.59 8.34
C GLY A 23 7.60 10.20 7.86
N GLN A 24 8.51 9.59 7.11
CA GLN A 24 8.75 8.15 6.96
C GLN A 24 7.51 7.24 7.15
N TRP A 25 6.58 7.30 6.21
CA TRP A 25 5.68 6.17 5.98
C TRP A 25 6.47 5.11 5.22
N HIS A 26 6.49 3.88 5.71
CA HIS A 26 7.11 2.77 4.97
C HIS A 26 6.34 2.60 3.66
N PRO A 27 6.96 2.85 2.48
CA PRO A 27 6.24 2.78 1.21
C PRO A 27 5.85 1.33 0.83
N PHE A 28 6.31 0.36 1.62
CA PHE A 28 6.08 -1.06 1.43
C PHE A 28 5.23 -1.61 2.56
N PHE A 29 4.15 -2.29 2.20
CA PHE A 29 3.40 -3.15 3.09
C PHE A 29 4.13 -4.48 3.24
N GLY A 30 4.39 -4.93 4.48
CA GLY A 30 4.96 -6.25 4.73
C GLY A 30 5.92 -6.36 5.90
N SER A 31 6.53 -7.54 6.01
CA SER A 31 7.61 -7.89 6.94
C SER A 31 8.66 -8.71 6.18
N SER A 32 9.88 -8.83 6.73
CA SER A 32 10.92 -9.71 6.17
C SER A 32 10.52 -11.19 6.19
N HIS A 33 9.51 -11.56 7.00
CA HIS A 33 8.96 -12.91 7.04
C HIS A 33 7.70 -13.00 6.16
N PRO A 34 7.49 -14.11 5.40
CA PRO A 34 6.34 -14.30 4.50
C PRO A 34 5.01 -14.58 5.24
N GLY A 35 4.81 -14.01 6.43
CA GLY A 35 3.54 -14.04 7.14
C GLY A 35 2.51 -13.12 6.49
N GLY A 36 1.54 -12.66 7.27
CA GLY A 36 0.52 -11.74 6.78
C GLY A 36 -0.35 -11.20 7.91
N MET A 37 -1.40 -10.49 7.53
CA MET A 37 -2.41 -9.97 8.47
C MET A 37 -3.81 -10.38 8.04
N ASN A 38 -4.72 -10.47 9.01
CA ASN A 38 -6.15 -10.58 8.72
C ASN A 38 -6.74 -9.16 8.65
N ALA A 39 -7.39 -8.83 7.54
CA ALA A 39 -8.00 -7.52 7.31
C ALA A 39 -9.50 -7.68 7.08
N CYS A 40 -10.29 -6.74 7.63
CA CYS A 40 -11.72 -6.65 7.37
C CYS A 40 -11.96 -5.90 6.07
N MET A 41 -12.77 -6.48 5.19
CA MET A 41 -13.19 -5.89 3.93
C MET A 41 -14.46 -5.04 4.11
N VAL A 42 -14.83 -4.26 3.09
CA VAL A 42 -16.02 -3.38 3.14
C VAL A 42 -17.34 -4.16 3.32
N ASP A 43 -17.38 -5.42 2.88
CA ASP A 43 -18.50 -6.35 3.07
C ASP A 43 -18.52 -7.02 4.46
N GLY A 44 -17.58 -6.67 5.35
CA GLY A 44 -17.48 -7.22 6.70
C GLY A 44 -16.79 -8.58 6.78
N GLY A 45 -16.43 -9.18 5.63
CA GLY A 45 -15.63 -10.40 5.58
C GLY A 45 -14.18 -10.14 5.99
N VAL A 46 -13.59 -11.06 6.76
CA VAL A 46 -12.17 -11.00 7.13
C VAL A 46 -11.38 -11.91 6.19
N ARG A 47 -10.32 -11.36 5.60
CA ARG A 47 -9.42 -12.09 4.69
C ARG A 47 -7.98 -12.00 5.15
N PHE A 48 -7.24 -13.07 4.94
CA PHE A 48 -5.80 -13.09 5.17
C PHE A 48 -5.08 -12.46 3.97
N ILE A 49 -4.24 -11.46 4.24
CA ILE A 49 -3.40 -10.77 3.25
C ILE A 49 -1.94 -11.09 3.56
N SER A 50 -1.28 -11.80 2.65
CA SER A 50 0.15 -12.11 2.77
C SER A 50 1.00 -10.84 2.65
N PHE A 51 2.12 -10.78 3.38
CA PHE A 51 3.13 -9.74 3.19
C PHE A 51 3.91 -9.89 1.87
N THR A 52 3.73 -11.00 1.18
CA THR A 52 4.24 -11.21 -0.19
C THR A 52 3.25 -10.78 -1.27
N VAL A 53 2.11 -10.16 -0.91
CA VAL A 53 1.12 -9.65 -1.86
C VAL A 53 1.76 -8.61 -2.79
N ASN A 54 1.34 -8.57 -4.05
CA ASN A 54 1.79 -7.55 -4.98
C ASN A 54 1.41 -6.14 -4.47
N ALA A 55 2.35 -5.20 -4.52
CA ALA A 55 2.16 -3.85 -3.99
C ALA A 55 1.04 -3.07 -4.70
N GLU A 56 0.82 -3.31 -5.99
CA GLU A 56 -0.27 -2.72 -6.75
C GLU A 56 -1.62 -3.30 -6.33
N THR A 57 -1.69 -4.62 -6.13
CA THR A 57 -2.88 -5.28 -5.58
C THR A 57 -3.23 -4.73 -4.19
N PHE A 58 -2.25 -4.61 -3.29
CA PHE A 58 -2.48 -4.06 -1.95
C PHE A 58 -2.92 -2.59 -1.98
N ARG A 59 -2.34 -1.79 -2.86
CA ARG A 59 -2.75 -0.40 -3.08
C ARG A 59 -4.22 -0.32 -3.53
N ARG A 60 -4.62 -1.14 -4.50
CA ARG A 60 -6.01 -1.17 -4.97
C ARG A 60 -6.98 -1.60 -3.87
N LEU A 61 -6.59 -2.56 -3.02
CA LEU A 61 -7.40 -2.95 -1.85
C LEU A 61 -7.55 -1.82 -0.82
N SER A 62 -6.58 -0.91 -0.74
CA SER A 62 -6.57 0.18 0.23
C SER A 62 -7.36 1.41 -0.23
N LEU A 63 -7.63 1.54 -1.53
CA LEU A 63 -8.30 2.69 -2.13
C LEU A 63 -9.73 2.34 -2.52
N THR A 64 -10.70 3.04 -1.97
CA THR A 64 -12.12 2.82 -2.28
C THR A 64 -12.53 3.36 -3.66
N ASP A 65 -11.83 4.36 -4.19
CA ASP A 65 -12.21 5.13 -5.37
C ASP A 65 -11.31 4.90 -6.61
N ASP A 66 -10.42 3.91 -6.59
CA ASP A 66 -9.49 3.64 -7.70
C ASP A 66 -10.21 3.12 -8.97
N GLY A 67 -11.45 2.63 -8.84
CA GLY A 67 -12.28 2.17 -9.96
C GLY A 67 -11.76 0.91 -10.66
N GLN A 68 -10.67 0.32 -10.18
CA GLN A 68 -10.09 -0.91 -10.71
C GLN A 68 -10.58 -2.13 -9.91
N PRO A 69 -11.02 -3.20 -10.58
CA PRO A 69 -11.33 -4.44 -9.89
C PRO A 69 -10.04 -5.08 -9.33
N VAL A 70 -10.16 -5.69 -8.16
CA VAL A 70 -9.12 -6.55 -7.58
C VAL A 70 -9.59 -8.00 -7.71
N GLU A 71 -8.77 -8.84 -8.35
CA GLU A 71 -9.02 -10.28 -8.43
C GLU A 71 -8.54 -11.00 -7.16
N ASN A 72 -8.22 -12.30 -7.24
CA ASN A 72 -7.75 -13.06 -6.08
C ASN A 72 -6.35 -12.61 -5.62
N PHE A 73 -6.13 -12.51 -4.30
CA PHE A 73 -4.91 -11.97 -3.69
C PHE A 73 -4.48 -12.75 -2.44
#